data_AF-A0A1Q7Y0R9-F1
#
_entry.id   AF-A0A1Q7Y0R9-F1
#
_cell.length_a   1.000
_cell.length_b   1.000
_cell.length_c   1.000
_cell.angle_alpha   90.00
_cell.angle_beta   90.00
_cell.angle_gamma   90.00
#
_symmetry.space_group_name_H-M   'P 1'
#
loop_
_entity.id
_entity.type
_entity.pdbx_description
1 polymer ?
#
loop_
_entity_poly.entity_id
_entity_poly.type
_entity_poly.pdbx_seq_one_letter_code
_entity_poly.pdbx_strand_id
1 'polypeptide(L)'
;MQTGIIGLPQVGKTTLFRILTKAHVEGKGGASATHVGVARVPEPRLVELAKLYNPKKITYATVNYVDLGGMQKERMRDALAQLRDVDVIAHVIRVFDDPSVPHSEGSIDPLRDATNLDLELMLSDHDQITRRLERVDKDLKKKRDPILEIEKTVLEKCKVHLEAEKALRELELTPEERKSIGGFLFLSARPVLYVLNLGDDEADNLDTAVVRHKLNSLQGRTNAAVVVICGRLEAELSEMDEKEAAELLASYGLKEPGLNRLIRATYDLLGLIQFFTAGEPEVRSWTIRKGATAVKAAGAIHSDIEKGFIRAEVVRWNDLLAAGSLAAAREKGQVRLEGKNRAPTGSGAPATGVQSRGRVRDHRLPPRWSEGLHGLKPVLLAMGHDLGFRTALAAGLGLVAAAGNLIGGYFVVHKDWPRKFLQYFLALGAGYMLAVAFVEVIPESVRLSGESALLYVLIGYFLVHLFEHTLAPHFHFGEETHCEEVSRYHARTSVLVGMTIHTFFDGVAIAAGFLVPAWLGAVIFFAVFLHKLPEGFTVASVVLASGQGKRNAILAAGLLGVATVAGVVLTSSLAGQLKYALPLSGGVTLYVAATDLLPEVNREPHWRMALLVFAGVVSLLIMRYLFHL
;
A
#
# COMPACT_ATOMS: atom_id res chain seq x y z
N MET A 1 -6.75 0.61 -7.31
CA MET A 1 -8.01 1.14 -7.83
C MET A 1 -9.04 1.14 -6.72
N GLN A 2 -9.52 2.30 -6.31
CA GLN A 2 -10.50 2.47 -5.24
C GLN A 2 -11.74 3.21 -5.75
N THR A 3 -12.92 2.68 -5.44
CA THR A 3 -14.23 3.29 -5.71
C THR A 3 -14.84 3.75 -4.39
N GLY A 4 -15.07 5.05 -4.23
CA GLY A 4 -15.71 5.61 -3.03
C GLY A 4 -17.22 5.61 -3.18
N ILE A 5 -17.94 4.93 -2.28
CA ILE A 5 -19.41 4.91 -2.24
C ILE A 5 -19.88 6.06 -1.35
N ILE A 6 -20.67 6.98 -1.92
CA ILE A 6 -21.20 8.16 -1.22
C ILE A 6 -22.68 8.35 -1.50
N GLY A 7 -23.30 9.27 -0.75
CA GLY A 7 -24.72 9.60 -0.84
C GLY A 7 -25.32 9.92 0.52
N LEU A 8 -26.53 10.48 0.50
CA LEU A 8 -27.26 10.89 1.70
C LEU A 8 -27.51 9.71 2.66
N PRO A 9 -27.83 9.97 3.94
CA PRO A 9 -28.23 8.92 4.87
C PRO A 9 -29.39 8.07 4.32
N GLN A 10 -29.40 6.77 4.66
CA GLN A 10 -30.52 5.85 4.37
C GLN A 10 -30.84 5.61 2.87
N VAL A 11 -29.95 5.96 1.94
CA VAL A 11 -30.11 5.68 0.49
C VAL A 11 -29.71 4.26 0.05
N GLY A 12 -29.20 3.42 0.97
CA GLY A 12 -28.78 2.04 0.67
C GLY A 12 -27.27 1.82 0.45
N LYS A 13 -26.40 2.78 0.81
CA LYS A 13 -24.92 2.68 0.65
C LYS A 13 -24.31 1.45 1.29
N THR A 14 -24.60 1.22 2.57
CA THR A 14 -24.01 0.10 3.33
C THR A 14 -24.55 -1.25 2.83
N THR A 15 -25.80 -1.31 2.41
CA THR A 15 -26.38 -2.49 1.72
C THR A 15 -25.59 -2.77 0.45
N LEU A 16 -25.41 -1.76 -0.42
CA LEU A 16 -24.64 -1.88 -1.65
C LEU A 16 -23.20 -2.34 -1.38
N PHE A 17 -22.52 -1.74 -0.40
CA PHE A 17 -21.16 -2.10 -0.02
C PHE A 17 -21.05 -3.57 0.44
N ARG A 18 -21.96 -4.03 1.30
CA ARG A 18 -21.98 -5.40 1.81
C ARG A 18 -22.13 -6.41 0.68
N ILE A 19 -23.07 -6.16 -0.23
CA ILE A 19 -23.34 -7.09 -1.33
C ILE A 19 -22.16 -7.13 -2.32
N LEU A 20 -21.58 -5.98 -2.66
CA LEU A 20 -20.42 -5.89 -3.56
C LEU A 20 -19.20 -6.64 -3.01
N THR A 21 -18.95 -6.52 -1.71
CA THR A 21 -17.74 -7.04 -1.07
C THR A 21 -17.91 -8.44 -0.51
N LYS A 22 -19.15 -8.95 -0.47
CA LYS A 22 -19.55 -10.16 0.27
C LYS A 22 -19.05 -10.16 1.73
N ALA A 23 -18.74 -8.98 2.27
CA ALA A 23 -18.23 -8.83 3.62
C ALA A 23 -19.39 -8.93 4.61
N HIS A 24 -19.29 -9.86 5.56
CA HIS A 24 -20.15 -9.86 6.74
C HIS A 24 -19.70 -8.70 7.64
N VAL A 25 -20.31 -7.53 7.48
CA VAL A 25 -20.15 -6.42 8.42
C VAL A 25 -21.07 -6.72 9.60
N GLU A 26 -20.58 -7.49 10.57
CA GLU A 26 -21.29 -7.70 11.83
C GLU A 26 -21.40 -6.37 12.60
N GLY A 27 -22.61 -6.08 13.07
CA GLY A 27 -22.88 -5.06 14.06
C GLY A 27 -23.36 -3.70 13.55
N LYS A 28 -24.13 -3.04 14.40
CA LYS A 28 -24.38 -1.59 14.40
C LYS A 28 -23.07 -0.85 14.73
N GLY A 29 -22.04 -1.03 13.90
CA GLY A 29 -20.85 -0.19 13.93
C GLY A 29 -21.32 1.25 13.77
N GLY A 30 -20.95 2.12 14.71
CA GLY A 30 -21.38 3.52 14.72
C GLY A 30 -21.19 4.14 13.34
N ALA A 31 -22.02 5.13 12.99
CA ALA A 31 -22.11 5.80 11.68
C ALA A 31 -20.83 6.56 11.23
N SER A 32 -19.65 6.12 11.67
CA SER A 32 -18.36 6.81 11.69
C SER A 32 -17.16 5.97 11.21
N ALA A 33 -17.32 4.67 10.92
CA ALA A 33 -16.21 3.83 10.48
C ALA A 33 -16.19 3.73 8.95
N THR A 34 -15.08 4.14 8.34
CA THR A 34 -14.81 3.92 6.92
C THR A 34 -14.58 2.43 6.69
N HIS A 35 -15.37 1.81 5.80
CA HIS A 35 -15.21 0.39 5.49
C HIS A 35 -14.54 0.22 4.14
N VAL A 36 -13.47 -0.59 4.10
CA VAL A 36 -12.80 -0.97 2.86
C VAL A 36 -13.09 -2.44 2.58
N GLY A 37 -13.54 -2.75 1.38
CA GLY A 37 -13.81 -4.12 0.97
C GLY A 37 -13.40 -4.38 -0.47
N VAL A 38 -13.22 -5.65 -0.81
CA VAL A 38 -12.69 -6.07 -2.12
C VAL A 38 -13.75 -6.88 -2.84
N ALA A 39 -14.17 -6.41 -4.01
CA ALA A 39 -15.08 -7.13 -4.89
C ALA A 39 -14.30 -7.82 -6.03
N ARG A 40 -14.75 -9.00 -6.44
CA ARG A 40 -14.25 -9.66 -7.67
C ARG A 40 -14.98 -9.08 -8.86
N VAL A 41 -14.26 -8.92 -9.97
CA VAL A 41 -14.85 -8.50 -11.23
C VAL A 41 -15.41 -9.72 -11.95
N PRO A 42 -16.74 -9.80 -12.19
CA PRO A 42 -17.33 -10.89 -12.94
C PRO A 42 -16.76 -10.93 -14.35
N GLU A 43 -16.24 -12.09 -14.76
CA GLU A 43 -15.60 -12.26 -16.06
C GLU A 43 -15.88 -13.65 -16.65
N PRO A 44 -16.95 -13.80 -17.44
CA PRO A 44 -17.33 -15.08 -18.03
C PRO A 44 -16.22 -15.68 -18.93
N ARG A 45 -15.42 -14.85 -19.60
CA ARG A 45 -14.34 -15.33 -20.47
C ARG A 45 -13.26 -16.06 -19.68
N LEU A 46 -13.01 -15.65 -18.44
CA LEU A 46 -12.05 -16.30 -17.54
C LEU A 46 -12.50 -17.71 -17.16
N VAL A 47 -13.81 -17.89 -16.94
CA VAL A 47 -14.41 -19.20 -16.61
C VAL A 47 -14.27 -20.16 -17.78
N GLU A 48 -14.54 -19.71 -19.01
CA GLU A 48 -14.36 -20.53 -20.22
C GLU A 48 -12.87 -20.91 -20.43
N LEU A 49 -11.94 -19.99 -20.19
CA LEU A 49 -10.51 -20.30 -20.23
C LEU A 49 -10.09 -21.29 -19.15
N ALA A 50 -10.70 -21.23 -17.96
CA ALA A 50 -10.43 -22.18 -16.90
C ALA A 50 -10.91 -23.60 -17.25
N LYS A 51 -12.07 -23.74 -17.92
CA LYS A 51 -12.54 -25.04 -18.45
C LYS A 51 -11.54 -25.65 -19.43
N LEU A 52 -10.91 -24.82 -20.27
CA LEU A 52 -9.93 -25.28 -21.26
C LEU A 52 -8.64 -25.83 -20.63
N TYR A 53 -8.13 -25.17 -19.59
CA TYR A 53 -6.82 -25.48 -19.00
C TYR A 53 -6.87 -26.29 -17.70
N ASN A 54 -8.05 -26.44 -17.09
CA ASN A 54 -8.27 -27.10 -15.81
C ASN A 54 -7.22 -26.72 -14.74
N PRO A 55 -7.05 -25.42 -14.42
CA PRO A 55 -5.98 -24.96 -13.53
C PRO A 55 -6.26 -25.34 -12.07
N LYS A 56 -5.21 -25.32 -11.25
CA LYS A 56 -5.36 -25.47 -9.78
C LYS A 56 -6.03 -24.26 -9.13
N LYS A 57 -6.00 -23.11 -9.81
CA LYS A 57 -6.49 -21.84 -9.28
C LYS A 57 -7.04 -20.94 -10.39
N ILE A 58 -8.18 -20.30 -10.11
CA ILE A 58 -8.74 -19.22 -10.94
C ILE A 58 -8.65 -17.91 -10.14
N THR A 59 -8.04 -16.88 -10.73
CA THR A 59 -7.85 -15.58 -10.07
C THR A 59 -8.53 -14.47 -10.85
N TYR A 60 -9.59 -13.91 -10.26
CA TYR A 60 -10.33 -12.78 -10.82
C TYR A 60 -9.58 -11.46 -10.58
N ALA A 61 -9.79 -10.49 -11.46
CA ALA A 61 -9.45 -9.10 -11.16
C ALA A 61 -10.32 -8.60 -9.99
N THR A 62 -9.81 -7.63 -9.24
CA THR A 62 -10.50 -7.08 -8.06
C THR A 62 -10.67 -5.57 -8.14
N VAL A 63 -11.67 -5.07 -7.42
CA VAL A 63 -11.93 -3.64 -7.19
C VAL A 63 -12.02 -3.41 -5.70
N ASN A 64 -11.34 -2.38 -5.20
CA ASN A 64 -11.52 -1.95 -3.83
C ASN A 64 -12.67 -0.96 -3.77
N TYR A 65 -13.63 -1.21 -2.89
CA TYR A 65 -14.71 -0.30 -2.55
C TYR A 65 -14.47 0.29 -1.18
N VAL A 66 -14.81 1.56 -1.01
CA VAL A 66 -14.72 2.28 0.26
C VAL A 66 -16.10 2.85 0.57
N ASP A 67 -16.75 2.39 1.64
CA ASP A 67 -17.97 3.02 2.17
C ASP A 67 -17.56 4.12 3.15
N LEU A 68 -17.87 5.36 2.78
CA LEU A 68 -17.50 6.57 3.52
C LEU A 68 -18.53 6.95 4.59
N GLY A 69 -19.52 6.08 4.86
CA GLY A 69 -20.57 6.33 5.82
C GLY A 69 -21.60 7.35 5.31
N GLY A 70 -22.60 7.68 6.13
CA GLY A 70 -23.64 8.64 5.75
C GLY A 70 -23.13 10.08 5.69
N MET A 71 -23.27 10.73 4.54
CA MET A 71 -22.96 12.15 4.34
C MET A 71 -23.98 13.02 5.09
N GLN A 72 -23.76 13.28 6.38
CA GLN A 72 -24.50 14.29 7.14
C GLN A 72 -23.77 15.64 7.06
N LYS A 73 -24.49 16.75 7.18
CA LYS A 73 -23.93 18.11 7.01
C LYS A 73 -22.71 18.35 7.91
N GLU A 74 -22.74 17.83 9.14
CA GLU A 74 -21.68 17.99 10.14
C GLU A 74 -20.40 17.21 9.79
N ARG A 75 -20.52 16.15 8.98
CA ARG A 75 -19.43 15.23 8.62
C ARG A 75 -19.02 15.29 7.15
N MET A 76 -19.64 16.20 6.40
CA MET A 76 -19.37 16.42 4.99
C MET A 76 -17.88 16.63 4.74
N ARG A 77 -17.23 17.49 5.54
CA ARG A 77 -15.81 17.81 5.37
C ARG A 77 -14.88 16.59 5.52
N ASP A 78 -15.13 15.73 6.51
CA ASP A 78 -14.31 14.56 6.76
C ASP A 78 -14.46 13.54 5.63
N ALA A 79 -15.70 13.33 5.16
CA ALA A 79 -15.96 12.43 4.05
C ALA A 79 -15.40 12.95 2.72
N LEU A 80 -15.46 14.27 2.47
CA LEU A 80 -14.81 14.91 1.33
C LEU A 80 -13.28 14.75 1.35
N ALA A 81 -12.67 14.78 2.54
CA ALA A 81 -11.23 14.53 2.67
C ALA A 81 -10.87 13.08 2.27
N GLN A 82 -11.66 12.10 2.73
CA GLN A 82 -11.44 10.69 2.39
C GLN A 82 -11.69 10.37 0.91
N LEU A 83 -12.56 11.13 0.23
CA LEU A 83 -12.77 11.02 -1.22
C LEU A 83 -11.53 11.38 -2.05
N ARG A 84 -10.51 12.03 -1.49
CA ARG A 84 -9.31 12.38 -2.26
C ARG A 84 -8.49 11.15 -2.65
N ASP A 85 -8.58 10.07 -1.88
CA ASP A 85 -7.84 8.83 -2.10
C ASP A 85 -8.51 7.89 -3.11
N VAL A 86 -9.75 8.19 -3.54
CA VAL A 86 -10.47 7.31 -4.48
C VAL A 86 -10.25 7.70 -5.94
N ASP A 87 -10.32 6.72 -6.84
CA ASP A 87 -10.16 6.93 -8.29
C ASP A 87 -11.47 7.34 -8.97
N VAL A 88 -12.59 6.87 -8.44
CA VAL A 88 -13.96 7.06 -8.97
C VAL A 88 -14.95 7.11 -7.82
N ILE A 89 -15.99 7.92 -7.99
CA ILE A 89 -17.04 8.13 -7.01
C ILE A 89 -18.30 7.39 -7.46
N ALA A 90 -18.83 6.49 -6.64
CA ALA A 90 -20.14 5.88 -6.80
C ALA A 90 -21.16 6.62 -5.92
N HIS A 91 -21.93 7.52 -6.53
CA HIS A 91 -22.96 8.30 -5.84
C HIS A 91 -24.28 7.53 -5.82
N VAL A 92 -24.63 6.96 -4.68
CA VAL A 92 -25.90 6.25 -4.45
C VAL A 92 -27.01 7.25 -4.17
N ILE A 93 -28.05 7.22 -5.01
CA ILE A 93 -29.19 8.11 -4.95
C ILE A 93 -30.44 7.27 -4.71
N ARG A 94 -31.24 7.67 -3.70
CA ARG A 94 -32.51 7.01 -3.39
C ARG A 94 -33.57 7.42 -4.42
N VAL A 95 -34.24 6.42 -4.98
CA VAL A 95 -35.40 6.60 -5.86
C VAL A 95 -36.64 5.92 -5.26
N PHE A 96 -36.46 4.85 -4.49
CA PHE A 96 -37.56 4.13 -3.83
C PHE A 96 -38.28 4.97 -2.76
N ASP A 97 -39.60 4.83 -2.70
CA ASP A 97 -40.42 5.32 -1.60
C ASP A 97 -40.55 4.24 -0.51
N ASP A 98 -40.38 4.65 0.75
CA ASP A 98 -40.57 3.78 1.92
C ASP A 98 -40.94 4.66 3.11
N PRO A 99 -42.21 4.61 3.58
CA PRO A 99 -42.69 5.42 4.70
C PRO A 99 -41.94 5.19 6.02
N SER A 100 -41.27 4.04 6.18
CA SER A 100 -40.48 3.70 7.37
C SER A 100 -39.08 4.34 7.37
N VAL A 101 -38.66 4.92 6.25
CA VAL A 101 -37.32 5.47 6.03
C VAL A 101 -37.44 6.96 5.70
N PRO A 102 -37.26 7.86 6.68
CA PRO A 102 -37.37 9.30 6.43
C PRO A 102 -36.26 9.82 5.52
N HIS A 103 -36.60 10.77 4.64
CA HIS A 103 -35.61 11.46 3.80
C HIS A 103 -34.99 12.65 4.55
N SER A 104 -33.67 12.84 4.46
CA SER A 104 -32.96 13.91 5.19
C SER A 104 -33.44 15.32 4.84
N GLU A 105 -33.87 15.52 3.59
CA GLU A 105 -34.41 16.78 3.07
C GLU A 105 -35.97 16.81 3.09
N GLY A 106 -36.61 15.86 3.80
CA GLY A 106 -38.05 15.79 3.98
C GLY A 106 -38.87 15.26 2.78
N SER A 107 -38.29 15.25 1.58
CA SER A 107 -38.91 14.71 0.36
C SER A 107 -37.87 13.97 -0.49
N ILE A 108 -38.30 12.95 -1.23
CA ILE A 108 -37.45 12.23 -2.18
C ILE A 108 -37.39 13.02 -3.48
N ASP A 109 -36.21 13.53 -3.83
CA ASP A 109 -35.94 14.20 -5.10
C ASP A 109 -34.54 13.79 -5.59
N PRO A 110 -34.46 12.73 -6.41
CA PRO A 110 -33.19 12.15 -6.82
C PRO A 110 -32.29 13.15 -7.59
N LEU A 111 -32.90 14.08 -8.34
CA LEU A 111 -32.14 15.06 -9.13
C LEU A 111 -31.55 16.14 -8.23
N ARG A 112 -32.35 16.65 -7.28
CA ARG A 112 -31.87 17.59 -6.26
C ARG A 112 -30.73 16.97 -5.47
N ASP A 113 -30.88 15.74 -5.01
CA ASP A 113 -29.89 15.06 -4.19
C ASP A 113 -28.58 14.80 -4.97
N ALA A 114 -28.69 14.41 -6.24
CA ALA A 114 -27.56 14.29 -7.16
C ALA A 114 -26.80 15.62 -7.30
N THR A 115 -27.54 16.69 -7.58
CA THR A 115 -27.00 18.02 -7.86
C THR A 115 -26.36 18.65 -6.63
N ASN A 116 -27.00 18.53 -5.46
CA ASN A 116 -26.49 19.06 -4.21
C ASN A 116 -25.13 18.46 -3.86
N LEU A 117 -24.94 17.14 -4.03
CA LEU A 117 -23.66 16.53 -3.72
C LEU A 117 -22.58 16.94 -4.72
N ASP A 118 -22.88 17.03 -6.03
CA ASP A 118 -21.93 17.56 -7.01
C ASP A 118 -21.51 19.00 -6.67
N LEU A 119 -22.44 19.85 -6.21
CA LEU A 119 -22.15 21.21 -5.74
C LEU A 119 -21.20 21.22 -4.54
N GLU A 120 -21.39 20.34 -3.56
CA GLU A 120 -20.46 20.22 -2.42
C GLU A 120 -19.04 19.83 -2.86
N LEU A 121 -18.90 18.91 -3.83
CA LEU A 121 -17.58 18.56 -4.41
C LEU A 121 -16.94 19.79 -5.09
N MET A 122 -17.73 20.52 -5.87
CA MET A 122 -17.29 21.72 -6.60
C MET A 122 -16.90 22.86 -5.66
N LEU A 123 -17.66 23.10 -4.59
CA LEU A 123 -17.36 24.12 -3.59
C LEU A 123 -16.05 23.81 -2.84
N SER A 124 -15.79 22.53 -2.52
CA SER A 124 -14.53 22.11 -1.91
C SER A 124 -13.33 22.43 -2.79
N ASP A 125 -13.43 22.11 -4.09
CA ASP A 125 -12.37 22.40 -5.06
C ASP A 125 -12.22 23.90 -5.29
N HIS A 126 -13.32 24.65 -5.33
CA HIS A 126 -13.30 26.10 -5.52
C HIS A 126 -12.56 26.82 -4.37
N ASP A 127 -12.79 26.43 -3.11
CA ASP A 127 -12.03 26.97 -1.96
C ASP A 127 -10.53 26.65 -2.08
N GLN A 128 -10.20 25.41 -2.46
CA GLN A 128 -8.81 24.99 -2.65
C GLN A 128 -8.11 25.80 -3.76
N ILE A 129 -8.77 25.96 -4.91
CA ILE A 129 -8.28 26.74 -6.05
C ILE A 129 -8.09 28.20 -5.65
N THR A 130 -9.07 28.81 -4.99
CA THR A 130 -9.03 30.22 -4.58
C THR A 130 -7.84 30.48 -3.65
N ARG A 131 -7.66 29.65 -2.61
CA ARG A 131 -6.51 29.77 -1.70
C ARG A 131 -5.18 29.56 -2.39
N ARG A 132 -5.10 28.67 -3.38
CA ARG A 132 -3.87 28.43 -4.12
C ARG A 132 -3.52 29.60 -5.02
N LEU A 133 -4.49 30.14 -5.77
CA LEU A 133 -4.31 31.31 -6.62
C LEU A 133 -3.73 32.50 -5.84
N GLU A 134 -4.24 32.78 -4.63
CA GLU A 134 -3.70 33.85 -3.77
C GLU A 134 -2.22 33.66 -3.42
N ARG A 135 -1.76 32.41 -3.19
CA ARG A 135 -0.36 32.11 -2.88
C ARG A 135 0.51 32.23 -4.13
N VAL A 136 0.05 31.67 -5.25
CA VAL A 136 0.76 31.73 -6.53
C VAL A 136 0.96 33.18 -6.97
N ASP A 137 -0.05 34.05 -6.80
CA ASP A 137 0.08 35.48 -7.07
C ASP A 137 1.13 36.17 -6.20
N LYS A 138 1.21 35.82 -4.92
CA LYS A 138 2.24 36.36 -4.02
C LYS A 138 3.64 35.91 -4.41
N ASP A 139 3.78 34.67 -4.87
CA ASP A 139 5.09 34.12 -5.23
C ASP A 139 5.58 34.60 -6.60
N LEU A 140 4.68 34.73 -7.58
CA LEU A 140 4.99 35.32 -8.89
C LEU A 140 5.40 36.79 -8.79
N LYS A 141 4.87 37.54 -7.81
CA LYS A 141 5.33 38.91 -7.52
C LYS A 141 6.77 38.98 -7.03
N LYS A 142 7.28 37.93 -6.35
CA LYS A 142 8.66 37.89 -5.85
C LYS A 142 9.64 37.47 -6.93
N LYS A 143 9.24 36.53 -7.78
CA LYS A 143 10.09 35.96 -8.83
C LYS A 143 9.22 35.41 -9.96
N ARG A 144 9.62 35.67 -11.20
CA ARG A 144 9.06 34.95 -12.35
C ARG A 144 9.43 33.47 -12.31
N ASP A 145 8.41 32.63 -12.38
CA ASP A 145 8.53 31.18 -12.50
C ASP A 145 7.53 30.69 -13.56
N PRO A 146 8.01 30.23 -14.73
CA PRO A 146 7.14 29.75 -15.81
C PRO A 146 6.21 28.61 -15.40
N ILE A 147 6.61 27.77 -14.43
CA ILE A 147 5.78 26.66 -13.95
C ILE A 147 4.58 27.19 -13.18
N LEU A 148 4.81 28.18 -12.31
CA LEU A 148 3.74 28.84 -11.55
C LEU A 148 2.81 29.68 -12.45
N GLU A 149 3.33 30.26 -13.53
CA GLU A 149 2.50 30.97 -14.52
C GLU A 149 1.54 30.02 -15.25
N ILE A 150 2.02 28.83 -15.65
CA ILE A 150 1.17 27.78 -16.24
C ILE A 150 0.14 27.30 -15.23
N GLU A 151 0.57 26.95 -14.01
CA GLU A 151 -0.32 26.50 -12.94
C GLU A 151 -1.43 27.52 -12.67
N LYS A 152 -1.06 28.80 -12.53
CA LYS A 152 -2.02 29.90 -12.34
C LYS A 152 -3.06 29.95 -13.46
N THR A 153 -2.61 29.91 -14.71
CA THR A 153 -3.50 29.98 -15.89
C THR A 153 -4.52 28.84 -15.88
N VAL A 154 -4.07 27.62 -15.56
CA VAL A 154 -4.96 26.45 -15.49
C VAL A 154 -5.91 26.55 -14.30
N LEU A 155 -5.45 27.02 -13.14
CA LEU A 155 -6.28 27.22 -11.96
C LEU A 155 -7.35 28.30 -12.18
N GLU A 156 -7.04 29.39 -12.88
CA GLU A 156 -8.02 30.41 -13.28
C GLU A 156 -9.09 29.82 -14.21
N LYS A 157 -8.68 29.02 -15.20
CA LYS A 157 -9.60 28.28 -16.09
C LYS A 157 -10.50 27.33 -15.29
N CYS A 158 -9.95 26.60 -14.31
CA CYS A 158 -10.72 25.72 -13.43
C CYS A 158 -11.72 26.51 -12.57
N LYS A 159 -11.30 27.65 -12.00
CA LYS A 159 -12.15 28.50 -11.17
C LYS A 159 -13.38 28.99 -11.94
N VAL A 160 -13.17 29.55 -13.14
CA VAL A 160 -14.28 30.03 -14.00
C VAL A 160 -15.25 28.91 -14.35
N HIS A 161 -14.75 27.68 -14.55
CA HIS A 161 -15.61 26.53 -14.84
C HIS A 161 -16.49 26.16 -13.64
N LEU A 162 -15.93 26.17 -12.43
CA LEU A 162 -16.67 25.90 -11.19
C LEU A 162 -17.68 27.01 -10.86
N GLU A 163 -17.35 28.28 -11.09
CA GLU A 163 -18.26 29.43 -10.92
C GLU A 163 -19.46 29.37 -11.86
N ALA A 164 -19.34 28.65 -12.99
CA ALA A 164 -20.43 28.36 -13.91
C ALA A 164 -21.25 27.09 -13.53
N GLU A 165 -21.07 26.58 -12.31
CA GLU A 165 -21.71 25.37 -11.77
C GLU A 165 -21.43 24.09 -12.59
N LYS A 166 -20.25 24.02 -13.20
CA LYS A 166 -19.80 22.85 -13.98
C LYS A 166 -18.63 22.15 -13.29
N ALA A 167 -18.75 20.84 -13.14
CA ALA A 167 -17.74 20.03 -12.48
C ALA A 167 -16.47 19.93 -13.33
N LEU A 168 -15.29 19.95 -12.71
CA LEU A 168 -14.01 19.91 -13.43
C LEU A 168 -13.82 18.67 -14.32
N ARG A 169 -14.57 17.58 -14.09
CA ARG A 169 -14.57 16.38 -14.95
C ARG A 169 -15.09 16.65 -16.37
N GLU A 170 -15.85 17.73 -16.55
CA GLU A 170 -16.39 18.20 -17.83
C GLU A 170 -15.46 19.20 -18.53
N LEU A 171 -14.42 19.68 -17.84
CA LEU A 171 -13.46 20.63 -18.39
C LEU A 171 -12.44 19.91 -19.28
N GLU A 172 -12.36 20.33 -20.53
CA GLU A 172 -11.32 19.87 -21.43
C GLU A 172 -9.97 20.55 -21.10
N LEU A 173 -9.01 19.70 -20.73
CA LEU A 173 -7.65 20.09 -20.41
C LEU A 173 -6.68 19.33 -21.31
N THR A 174 -5.62 20.00 -21.77
CA THR A 174 -4.53 19.33 -22.47
C THR A 174 -3.78 18.39 -21.50
N PRO A 175 -3.00 17.40 -21.99
CA PRO A 175 -2.21 16.53 -21.12
C PRO A 175 -1.25 17.29 -20.19
N GLU A 176 -0.74 18.43 -20.64
CA GLU A 176 0.17 19.30 -19.89
C GLU A 176 -0.58 20.07 -18.81
N GLU A 177 -1.74 20.66 -19.14
CA GLU A 177 -2.62 21.33 -18.16
C GLU A 177 -3.12 20.35 -17.10
N ARG A 178 -3.54 19.15 -17.51
CA ARG A 178 -3.98 18.11 -16.56
C ARG A 178 -2.84 17.68 -15.63
N LYS A 179 -1.60 17.63 -16.14
CA LYS A 179 -0.43 17.30 -15.33
C LYS A 179 -0.11 18.40 -14.32
N SER A 180 -0.26 19.68 -14.68
CA SER A 180 0.04 20.80 -13.76
C SER A 180 -0.92 20.88 -12.57
N ILE A 181 -2.15 20.36 -12.71
CA ILE A 181 -3.13 20.32 -11.60
C ILE A 181 -3.33 18.93 -10.98
N GLY A 182 -2.58 17.92 -11.43
CA GLY A 182 -2.77 16.54 -10.99
C GLY A 182 -2.57 16.34 -9.48
N GLY A 183 -1.66 17.11 -8.87
CA GLY A 183 -1.36 17.05 -7.43
C GLY A 183 -2.44 17.60 -6.51
N PHE A 184 -3.40 18.39 -7.02
CA PHE A 184 -4.46 18.95 -6.17
C PHE A 184 -5.52 17.92 -5.76
N LEU A 185 -5.63 16.82 -6.51
CA LEU A 185 -6.61 15.75 -6.30
C LEU A 185 -8.05 16.29 -6.20
N PHE A 186 -8.43 17.19 -7.11
CA PHE A 186 -9.75 17.81 -7.15
C PHE A 186 -10.88 16.77 -7.21
N LEU A 187 -11.88 16.93 -6.35
CA LEU A 187 -12.99 15.99 -6.17
C LEU A 187 -13.96 16.01 -7.36
N SER A 188 -14.32 17.20 -7.84
CA SER A 188 -15.20 17.41 -8.99
C SER A 188 -14.55 17.00 -10.32
N ALA A 189 -13.23 16.79 -10.34
CA ALA A 189 -12.50 16.24 -11.49
C ALA A 189 -12.57 14.70 -11.58
N ARG A 190 -12.89 14.01 -10.47
CA ARG A 190 -13.02 12.55 -10.43
C ARG A 190 -14.22 12.11 -11.27
N PRO A 191 -14.15 10.99 -12.00
CA PRO A 191 -15.32 10.42 -12.64
C PRO A 191 -16.40 10.02 -11.62
N VAL A 192 -17.67 10.14 -12.00
CA VAL A 192 -18.82 9.77 -11.14
C VAL A 192 -19.70 8.72 -11.79
N LEU A 193 -20.03 7.69 -11.03
CA LEU A 193 -21.07 6.72 -11.32
C LEU A 193 -22.28 7.04 -10.45
N TYR A 194 -23.37 7.54 -11.03
CA TYR A 194 -24.64 7.71 -10.34
C TYR A 194 -25.34 6.35 -10.24
N VAL A 195 -25.57 5.89 -9.03
CA VAL A 195 -26.21 4.61 -8.72
C VAL A 195 -27.61 4.89 -8.22
N LEU A 196 -28.60 4.71 -9.09
CA LEU A 196 -30.01 4.91 -8.78
C LEU A 196 -30.55 3.65 -8.09
N ASN A 197 -30.94 3.79 -6.82
CA ASN A 197 -31.46 2.69 -6.02
C ASN A 197 -33.01 2.75 -6.00
N LEU A 198 -33.63 1.83 -6.74
CA LEU A 198 -35.07 1.72 -6.95
C LEU A 198 -35.72 0.71 -6.00
N GLY A 199 -37.04 0.77 -5.92
CA GLY A 199 -37.86 -0.25 -5.26
C GLY A 199 -37.93 -1.53 -6.09
N ASP A 200 -38.23 -2.64 -5.44
CA ASP A 200 -38.33 -3.96 -6.07
C ASP A 200 -39.52 -4.03 -7.06
N ASP A 201 -40.54 -3.18 -6.85
CA ASP A 201 -41.72 -3.02 -7.69
C ASP A 201 -41.41 -2.41 -9.07
N GLU A 202 -40.27 -1.73 -9.23
CA GLU A 202 -39.83 -1.15 -10.49
C GLU A 202 -38.73 -1.98 -11.20
N ALA A 203 -38.40 -3.17 -10.68
CA ALA A 203 -37.28 -3.99 -11.15
C ALA A 203 -37.45 -4.54 -12.58
N ASP A 204 -38.67 -4.61 -13.10
CA ASP A 204 -39.00 -5.11 -14.43
C ASP A 204 -38.69 -4.12 -15.57
N ASN A 205 -38.49 -2.84 -15.25
CA ASN A 205 -38.39 -1.75 -16.21
C ASN A 205 -37.22 -0.80 -15.96
N LEU A 206 -36.07 -1.36 -15.53
CA LEU A 206 -34.87 -0.59 -15.16
C LEU A 206 -34.35 0.34 -16.28
N ASP A 207 -34.49 -0.05 -17.54
CA ASP A 207 -34.01 0.73 -18.68
C ASP A 207 -34.76 2.07 -18.85
N THR A 208 -35.99 2.16 -18.34
CA THR A 208 -36.82 3.37 -18.41
C THR A 208 -36.74 4.25 -17.16
N ALA A 209 -36.06 3.78 -16.10
CA ALA A 209 -36.01 4.44 -14.81
C ALA A 209 -35.52 5.89 -14.90
N VAL A 210 -34.48 6.14 -15.68
CA VAL A 210 -33.91 7.49 -15.83
C VAL A 210 -34.93 8.46 -16.44
N VAL A 211 -35.65 8.03 -17.47
CA VAL A 211 -36.67 8.87 -18.13
C VAL A 211 -37.86 9.08 -17.19
N ARG A 212 -38.32 8.01 -16.54
CA ARG A 212 -39.46 8.01 -15.60
C ARG A 212 -39.25 8.99 -14.45
N HIS A 213 -38.06 8.96 -13.86
CA HIS A 213 -37.69 9.82 -12.73
C HIS A 213 -37.08 11.16 -13.16
N LYS A 214 -37.14 11.49 -14.46
CA LYS A 214 -36.67 12.77 -15.04
C LYS A 214 -35.18 13.07 -14.80
N LEU A 215 -34.34 12.04 -14.82
CA LEU A 215 -32.91 12.09 -14.54
C LEU A 215 -32.04 12.13 -15.81
N ASN A 216 -32.62 12.50 -16.95
CA ASN A 216 -31.92 12.54 -18.25
C ASN A 216 -30.71 13.48 -18.24
N SER A 217 -30.71 14.50 -17.39
CA SER A 217 -29.58 15.42 -17.20
C SER A 217 -28.33 14.76 -16.62
N LEU A 218 -28.46 13.61 -15.94
CA LEU A 218 -27.34 12.85 -15.41
C LEU A 218 -26.69 11.94 -16.47
N GLN A 219 -27.44 11.57 -17.52
CA GLN A 219 -26.94 10.72 -18.59
C GLN A 219 -26.10 11.51 -19.60
N GLY A 220 -25.06 10.87 -20.14
CA GLY A 220 -24.24 11.43 -21.22
C GLY A 220 -23.29 12.56 -20.81
N ARG A 221 -23.24 12.93 -19.51
CA ARG A 221 -22.23 13.86 -18.99
C ARG A 221 -20.82 13.27 -19.14
N THR A 222 -19.86 14.12 -19.48
CA THR A 222 -18.45 13.73 -19.65
C THR A 222 -17.90 13.12 -18.37
N ASN A 223 -17.27 11.94 -18.46
CA ASN A 223 -16.75 11.20 -17.31
C ASN A 223 -17.80 10.94 -16.23
N ALA A 224 -19.06 10.74 -16.63
CA ALA A 224 -20.10 10.23 -15.77
C ALA A 224 -20.84 9.04 -16.41
N ALA A 225 -21.38 8.18 -15.55
CA ALA A 225 -22.24 7.08 -15.96
C ALA A 225 -23.41 6.95 -14.99
N VAL A 226 -24.51 6.35 -15.44
CA VAL A 226 -25.69 6.08 -14.62
C VAL A 226 -25.96 4.58 -14.65
N VAL A 227 -26.13 3.98 -13.47
CA VAL A 227 -26.52 2.58 -13.30
C VAL A 227 -27.71 2.52 -12.37
N VAL A 228 -28.64 1.62 -12.72
CA VAL A 228 -29.89 1.40 -11.97
C VAL A 228 -29.80 0.04 -11.26
N ILE A 229 -30.12 0.02 -9.97
CA ILE A 229 -30.13 -1.17 -9.13
C ILE A 229 -31.40 -1.19 -8.26
N CYS A 230 -31.79 -2.37 -7.78
CA CYS A 230 -32.78 -2.54 -6.72
C CYS A 230 -32.06 -3.16 -5.51
N GLY A 231 -31.63 -2.34 -4.56
CA GLY A 231 -30.71 -2.76 -3.51
C GLY A 231 -31.24 -3.86 -2.59
N ARG A 232 -32.56 -3.96 -2.43
CA ARG A 232 -33.22 -5.03 -1.67
C ARG A 232 -33.20 -6.36 -2.43
N LEU A 233 -33.64 -6.35 -3.69
CA LEU A 233 -33.51 -7.50 -4.59
C LEU A 233 -32.06 -8.01 -4.68
N GLU A 234 -31.08 -7.13 -4.84
CA GLU A 234 -29.66 -7.54 -4.88
C GLU A 234 -29.18 -8.17 -3.55
N ALA A 235 -29.74 -7.75 -2.41
CA ALA A 235 -29.42 -8.35 -1.12
C ALA A 235 -29.95 -9.78 -1.05
N GLU A 236 -31.19 -10.00 -1.44
CA GLU A 236 -31.83 -11.33 -1.49
C GLU A 236 -31.07 -12.27 -2.44
N LEU A 237 -30.73 -11.79 -3.64
CA LEU A 237 -29.93 -12.55 -4.62
C LEU A 237 -28.56 -12.97 -4.09
N SER A 238 -28.00 -12.24 -3.13
CA SER A 238 -26.67 -12.52 -2.58
C SER A 238 -26.64 -13.63 -1.53
N GLU A 239 -27.81 -13.94 -0.96
CA GLU A 239 -28.01 -14.99 0.04
C GLU A 239 -28.51 -16.31 -0.57
N MET A 240 -28.93 -16.26 -1.84
CA MET A 240 -29.43 -17.41 -2.61
C MET A 240 -28.31 -18.21 -3.29
N ASP A 241 -28.62 -19.45 -3.65
CA ASP A 241 -27.75 -20.23 -4.54
C ASP A 241 -27.85 -19.75 -6.00
N GLU A 242 -26.91 -20.18 -6.87
CA GLU A 242 -26.87 -19.70 -8.26
C GLU A 242 -28.14 -20.03 -9.06
N LYS A 243 -28.84 -21.11 -8.72
CA LYS A 243 -30.03 -21.56 -9.44
C LYS A 243 -31.26 -20.77 -9.00
N GLU A 244 -31.47 -20.64 -7.70
CA GLU A 244 -32.53 -19.84 -7.08
C GLU A 244 -32.39 -18.36 -7.49
N ALA A 245 -31.18 -17.81 -7.45
CA ALA A 245 -30.91 -16.44 -7.89
C ALA A 245 -31.26 -16.24 -9.37
N ALA A 246 -30.95 -17.22 -10.23
CA ALA A 246 -31.30 -17.15 -11.64
C ALA A 246 -32.81 -17.22 -11.89
N GLU A 247 -33.53 -18.04 -11.12
CA GLU A 247 -35.00 -18.12 -11.17
C GLU A 247 -35.66 -16.82 -10.70
N LEU A 248 -35.15 -16.21 -9.61
CA LEU A 248 -35.63 -14.93 -9.10
C LEU A 248 -35.39 -13.79 -10.11
N LEU A 249 -34.18 -13.69 -10.66
CA LEU A 249 -33.87 -12.71 -11.71
C LEU A 249 -34.80 -12.82 -12.91
N ALA A 250 -35.06 -14.05 -13.37
CA ALA A 250 -35.95 -14.30 -14.49
C ALA A 250 -37.40 -13.87 -14.20
N SER A 251 -37.87 -14.01 -12.96
CA SER A 251 -39.22 -13.58 -12.55
C SER A 251 -39.43 -12.06 -12.67
N TYR A 252 -38.36 -11.28 -12.48
CA TYR A 252 -38.33 -9.82 -12.69
C TYR A 252 -37.89 -9.41 -14.11
N GLY A 253 -37.70 -10.37 -15.03
CA GLY A 253 -37.24 -10.08 -16.40
C GLY A 253 -35.78 -9.64 -16.51
N LEU A 254 -34.98 -9.86 -15.46
CA LEU A 254 -33.57 -9.49 -15.41
C LEU A 254 -32.68 -10.64 -15.89
N LYS A 255 -31.64 -10.31 -16.68
CA LYS A 255 -30.70 -11.29 -17.24
C LYS A 255 -29.46 -11.51 -16.37
N GLU A 256 -29.15 -10.55 -15.53
CA GLU A 256 -27.97 -10.55 -14.68
C GLU A 256 -28.18 -9.62 -13.47
N PRO A 257 -27.44 -9.82 -12.36
CA PRO A 257 -27.43 -8.91 -11.23
C PRO A 257 -27.03 -7.48 -11.62
N GLY A 258 -27.69 -6.49 -11.03
CA GLY A 258 -27.39 -5.07 -11.18
C GLY A 258 -25.97 -4.71 -10.72
N LEU A 259 -25.42 -5.44 -9.75
CA LEU A 259 -24.04 -5.23 -9.32
C LEU A 259 -23.00 -5.56 -10.39
N ASN A 260 -23.26 -6.54 -11.26
CA ASN A 260 -22.38 -6.85 -12.39
C ASN A 260 -22.38 -5.69 -13.40
N ARG A 261 -23.52 -5.01 -13.59
CA ARG A 261 -23.61 -3.80 -14.42
C ARG A 261 -22.85 -2.64 -13.77
N LEU A 262 -22.98 -2.47 -12.45
CA LEU A 262 -22.25 -1.45 -11.69
C LEU A 262 -20.74 -1.61 -11.85
N ILE A 263 -20.19 -2.82 -11.59
CA ILE A 263 -18.75 -3.08 -11.70
C ILE A 263 -18.25 -2.82 -13.13
N ARG A 264 -19.01 -3.23 -14.16
CA ARG A 264 -18.65 -2.97 -15.57
C ARG A 264 -18.65 -1.48 -15.89
N ALA A 265 -19.68 -0.75 -15.48
CA ALA A 265 -19.75 0.69 -15.68
C ALA A 265 -18.56 1.42 -15.01
N THR A 266 -18.15 0.99 -13.81
CA THR A 266 -16.94 1.51 -13.14
C THR A 266 -15.68 1.26 -13.96
N TYR A 267 -15.53 0.06 -14.55
CA TYR A 267 -14.38 -0.27 -15.43
C TYR A 267 -14.34 0.61 -16.67
N ASP A 268 -15.48 0.75 -17.35
CA ASP A 268 -15.60 1.56 -18.55
C ASP A 268 -15.30 3.03 -18.26
N LEU A 269 -15.82 3.55 -17.15
CA LEU A 269 -15.62 4.93 -16.71
C LEU A 269 -14.15 5.25 -16.38
N LEU A 270 -13.43 4.29 -15.80
CA LEU A 270 -11.99 4.41 -15.54
C LEU A 270 -11.12 4.12 -16.77
N GLY A 271 -11.73 3.73 -17.90
CA GLY A 271 -11.04 3.36 -19.12
C GLY A 271 -10.17 2.12 -18.92
N LEU A 272 -10.67 1.13 -18.19
CA LEU A 272 -9.95 -0.10 -17.85
C LEU A 272 -10.42 -1.28 -18.70
N ILE A 273 -9.49 -2.16 -19.01
CA ILE A 273 -9.74 -3.43 -19.69
C ILE A 273 -9.02 -4.55 -18.96
N GLN A 274 -9.36 -5.79 -19.30
CA GLN A 274 -8.75 -6.98 -18.74
C GLN A 274 -7.98 -7.76 -19.81
N PHE A 275 -6.87 -8.36 -19.42
CA PHE A 275 -6.19 -9.39 -20.19
C PHE A 275 -5.98 -10.65 -19.32
N PHE A 276 -5.74 -11.79 -19.95
CA PHE A 276 -5.67 -13.07 -19.27
C PHE A 276 -4.31 -13.74 -19.43
N THR A 277 -3.86 -14.39 -18.36
CA THR A 277 -2.82 -15.42 -18.41
C THR A 277 -3.48 -16.76 -18.14
N ALA A 278 -3.29 -17.75 -19.02
CA ALA A 278 -3.96 -19.05 -18.92
C ALA A 278 -2.99 -20.22 -19.10
N GLY A 279 -2.99 -21.14 -18.13
CA GLY A 279 -2.15 -22.34 -18.10
C GLY A 279 -2.11 -22.97 -16.71
N GLU A 280 -1.35 -24.06 -16.55
CA GLU A 280 -1.06 -24.59 -15.21
C GLU A 280 0.04 -23.75 -14.53
N PRO A 281 -0.09 -23.36 -13.25
CA PRO A 281 -1.14 -23.74 -12.29
C PRO A 281 -2.33 -22.78 -12.18
N GLU A 282 -2.33 -21.65 -12.87
CA GLU A 282 -3.28 -20.56 -12.66
C GLU A 282 -3.82 -19.98 -13.97
N VAL A 283 -5.14 -19.78 -14.01
CA VAL A 283 -5.81 -18.92 -15.00
C VAL A 283 -6.22 -17.63 -14.29
N ARG A 284 -5.73 -16.48 -14.78
CA ARG A 284 -5.84 -15.20 -14.07
C ARG A 284 -6.24 -14.05 -14.99
N SER A 285 -7.10 -13.18 -14.46
CA SER A 285 -7.44 -11.88 -15.05
C SER A 285 -6.57 -10.75 -14.45
N TRP A 286 -6.12 -9.86 -15.32
CA TRP A 286 -5.27 -8.72 -15.00
C TRP A 286 -5.89 -7.44 -15.54
N THR A 287 -5.94 -6.40 -14.71
CA THR A 287 -6.51 -5.09 -15.06
C THR A 287 -5.44 -4.14 -15.58
N ILE A 288 -5.72 -3.51 -16.72
CA ILE A 288 -4.85 -2.50 -17.35
C ILE A 288 -5.70 -1.35 -17.91
N ARG A 289 -5.09 -0.17 -18.13
CA ARG A 289 -5.76 0.92 -18.85
C ARG A 289 -5.91 0.57 -20.33
N LYS A 290 -7.03 0.98 -20.92
CA LYS A 290 -7.29 0.89 -22.36
C LYS A 290 -6.18 1.64 -23.11
N GLY A 291 -5.61 0.98 -24.12
CA GLY A 291 -4.48 1.52 -24.88
C GLY A 291 -3.10 1.35 -24.22
N ALA A 292 -3.01 0.71 -23.04
CA ALA A 292 -1.72 0.37 -22.45
C ALA A 292 -0.87 -0.49 -23.41
N THR A 293 0.44 -0.27 -23.44
CA THR A 293 1.38 -1.06 -24.26
C THR A 293 1.54 -2.47 -23.69
N ALA A 294 2.03 -3.40 -24.51
CA ALA A 294 2.37 -4.75 -24.04
C ALA A 294 3.38 -4.73 -22.89
N VAL A 295 4.31 -3.76 -22.89
CA VAL A 295 5.27 -3.51 -21.80
C VAL A 295 4.55 -3.15 -20.51
N LYS A 296 3.60 -2.21 -20.55
CA LYS A 296 2.81 -1.81 -19.38
C LYS A 296 1.90 -2.94 -18.89
N ALA A 297 1.34 -3.72 -19.80
CA ALA A 297 0.56 -4.90 -19.44
C ALA A 297 1.42 -5.97 -18.74
N ALA A 298 2.66 -6.18 -19.20
CA ALA A 298 3.62 -7.04 -18.52
C ALA A 298 3.99 -6.53 -17.11
N GLY A 299 4.09 -5.20 -16.94
CA GLY A 299 4.29 -4.56 -15.63
C GLY A 299 3.17 -4.84 -14.63
N ALA A 300 1.93 -4.99 -15.11
CA ALA A 300 0.81 -5.42 -14.27
C ALA A 300 1.00 -6.82 -13.69
N ILE A 301 1.75 -7.70 -14.39
CA ILE A 301 2.13 -9.03 -13.88
C ILE A 301 3.28 -8.90 -12.88
N HIS A 302 4.38 -8.26 -13.30
CA HIS A 302 5.56 -8.03 -12.46
C HIS A 302 6.47 -6.97 -13.08
N SER A 303 7.04 -6.08 -12.25
CA SER A 303 7.91 -4.98 -12.69
C SER A 303 9.18 -5.45 -13.41
N ASP A 304 9.77 -6.58 -12.99
CA ASP A 304 10.90 -7.21 -13.71
C ASP A 304 10.56 -7.60 -15.16
N ILE A 305 9.32 -8.02 -15.45
CA ILE A 305 8.90 -8.37 -16.82
C ILE A 305 8.73 -7.10 -17.66
N GLU A 306 8.29 -5.99 -17.05
CA GLU A 306 8.25 -4.68 -17.72
C GLU A 306 9.65 -4.18 -18.08
N LYS A 307 10.57 -4.19 -17.11
CA LYS A 307 11.97 -3.74 -17.30
C LYS A 307 12.73 -4.62 -18.28
N GLY A 308 12.55 -5.94 -18.16
CA GLY A 308 13.16 -6.96 -19.01
C GLY A 308 12.36 -7.30 -20.26
N PHE A 309 11.36 -6.49 -20.64
CA PHE A 309 10.43 -6.86 -21.71
C PHE A 309 11.15 -7.05 -23.05
N ILE A 310 11.03 -8.26 -23.61
CA ILE A 310 11.54 -8.60 -24.95
C ILE A 310 10.38 -8.60 -25.95
N ARG A 311 9.38 -9.46 -25.69
CA ARG A 311 8.19 -9.64 -26.54
C ARG A 311 7.05 -10.26 -25.71
N ALA A 312 5.82 -10.07 -26.16
CA ALA A 312 4.64 -10.76 -25.65
C ALA A 312 4.08 -11.71 -26.72
N GLU A 313 3.76 -12.94 -26.33
CA GLU A 313 2.96 -13.85 -27.17
C GLU A 313 1.49 -13.62 -26.85
N VAL A 314 0.72 -13.18 -27.85
CA VAL A 314 -0.66 -12.74 -27.65
C VAL A 314 -1.58 -13.50 -28.60
N VAL A 315 -2.63 -14.09 -28.05
CA VAL A 315 -3.71 -14.75 -28.78
C VAL A 315 -5.05 -14.15 -28.33
N ARG A 316 -6.01 -14.00 -29.24
CA ARG A 316 -7.35 -13.56 -28.83
C ARG A 316 -8.07 -14.72 -28.14
N TRP A 317 -8.86 -14.43 -27.11
CA TRP A 317 -9.52 -15.47 -26.34
C TRP A 317 -10.46 -16.34 -27.20
N ASN A 318 -11.23 -15.74 -28.11
CA ASN A 318 -12.08 -16.46 -29.07
C ASN A 318 -11.27 -17.44 -29.95
N ASP A 319 -10.13 -16.98 -30.48
CA ASP A 319 -9.27 -17.79 -31.33
C ASP A 319 -8.66 -18.95 -30.53
N LEU A 320 -8.28 -18.70 -29.27
CA LEU A 320 -7.72 -19.71 -28.37
C LEU A 320 -8.75 -20.80 -28.03
N LEU A 321 -9.98 -20.41 -27.70
CA LEU A 321 -11.07 -21.37 -27.43
C LEU A 321 -11.40 -22.21 -28.67
N ALA A 322 -11.52 -21.58 -29.84
CA ALA A 322 -11.80 -22.28 -31.10
C ALA A 322 -10.66 -23.21 -31.53
N ALA A 323 -9.41 -22.90 -31.17
CA ALA A 323 -8.26 -23.76 -31.44
C ALA A 323 -8.10 -24.90 -30.43
N GLY A 324 -8.68 -24.80 -29.22
CA GLY A 324 -8.60 -25.80 -28.17
C GLY A 324 -7.24 -25.89 -27.44
N SER A 325 -6.19 -25.23 -27.94
CA SER A 325 -4.92 -25.09 -27.22
C SER A 325 -4.06 -23.98 -27.82
N LEU A 326 -3.08 -23.50 -27.05
CA LEU A 326 -2.09 -22.53 -27.55
C LEU A 326 -1.23 -23.12 -28.69
N ALA A 327 -0.93 -24.42 -28.64
CA ALA A 327 -0.17 -25.11 -29.69
C ALA A 327 -0.94 -25.13 -31.02
N ALA A 328 -2.22 -25.54 -30.98
CA ALA A 328 -3.09 -25.54 -32.16
C ALA A 328 -3.32 -24.12 -32.69
N ALA A 329 -3.48 -23.11 -31.81
CA ALA A 329 -3.59 -21.72 -32.21
C ALA A 329 -2.30 -21.22 -32.89
N ARG A 330 -1.14 -21.69 -32.45
CA ARG A 330 0.16 -21.36 -33.04
C ARG A 330 0.31 -22.00 -34.43
N GLU A 331 -0.11 -23.24 -34.61
CA GLU A 331 -0.12 -23.93 -35.91
C GLU A 331 -1.06 -23.24 -36.92
N LYS A 332 -2.19 -22.70 -36.45
CA LYS A 332 -3.14 -21.91 -37.25
C LYS A 332 -2.68 -20.46 -37.49
N GLY A 333 -1.50 -20.06 -37.02
CA GLY A 333 -0.98 -18.70 -37.18
C GLY A 333 -1.74 -17.60 -36.40
N GLN A 334 -2.52 -17.99 -35.38
CA GLN A 334 -3.35 -17.07 -34.58
C GLN A 334 -2.60 -16.44 -33.40
N VAL A 335 -1.40 -16.95 -33.07
CA VAL A 335 -0.52 -16.40 -32.04
C VAL A 335 0.36 -15.30 -32.63
N ARG A 336 0.24 -14.09 -32.08
CA ARG A 336 1.01 -12.91 -32.49
C ARG A 336 2.17 -12.66 -31.52
N LEU A 337 3.28 -12.15 -32.04
CA LEU A 337 4.40 -11.65 -31.24
C LEU A 337 4.35 -10.12 -31.23
N GLU A 338 4.10 -9.54 -30.06
CA GLU A 338 4.03 -8.09 -29.88
C GLU A 338 5.32 -7.55 -29.23
N GLY A 339 5.87 -6.49 -29.83
CA GLY A 339 7.07 -5.78 -29.37
C GLY A 339 6.76 -4.60 -28.45
N LYS A 340 7.78 -3.77 -28.15
CA LYS A 340 7.70 -2.71 -27.13
C LYS A 340 6.65 -1.61 -27.37
N ASN A 341 6.33 -1.29 -28.64
CA ASN A 341 5.60 -0.07 -29.00
C ASN A 341 4.11 -0.27 -29.37
N ARG A 342 3.52 -1.45 -29.18
CA ARG A 342 2.11 -1.69 -29.56
C ARG A 342 1.25 -2.02 -28.33
N ALA A 343 0.07 -1.40 -28.26
CA ALA A 343 -0.98 -1.80 -27.33
C ALA A 343 -1.50 -3.20 -27.73
N PRO A 344 -1.81 -4.11 -26.78
CA PRO A 344 -2.51 -5.34 -27.09
C PRO A 344 -3.86 -5.00 -27.75
N THR A 345 -3.98 -5.25 -29.05
CA THR A 345 -5.18 -4.87 -29.83
C THR A 345 -6.22 -5.99 -29.88
N GLY A 346 -7.46 -5.65 -29.55
CA GLY A 346 -8.65 -6.25 -30.17
C GLY A 346 -8.87 -5.65 -31.56
N SER A 347 -9.06 -6.49 -32.60
CA SER A 347 -9.06 -6.20 -34.06
C SER A 347 -7.72 -5.64 -34.60
N GLY A 348 -7.14 -5.96 -35.77
CA GLY A 348 -7.39 -6.83 -36.92
C GLY A 348 -6.12 -6.82 -37.83
N ALA A 349 -6.03 -7.77 -38.76
CA ALA A 349 -5.05 -7.97 -39.86
C ALA A 349 -3.62 -8.52 -39.57
N PRO A 350 -3.05 -9.34 -40.49
CA PRO A 350 -2.12 -10.43 -40.16
C PRO A 350 -0.63 -10.13 -40.42
N ALA A 351 0.22 -11.00 -39.89
CA ALA A 351 1.67 -10.89 -39.80
C ALA A 351 2.42 -11.84 -40.75
N THR A 352 3.70 -11.51 -40.98
CA THR A 352 4.80 -12.38 -41.45
C THR A 352 5.98 -12.06 -40.54
N GLY A 353 6.83 -12.93 -39.99
CA GLY A 353 7.08 -14.37 -39.99
C GLY A 353 8.43 -14.56 -39.28
N VAL A 354 8.89 -15.82 -39.14
CA VAL A 354 10.25 -16.30 -38.78
C VAL A 354 10.47 -16.84 -37.35
N GLN A 355 10.93 -18.10 -37.36
CA GLN A 355 11.27 -19.04 -36.28
C GLN A 355 12.72 -18.91 -35.79
N SER A 356 13.01 -19.39 -34.57
CA SER A 356 14.19 -20.26 -34.32
C SER A 356 14.16 -20.97 -32.94
N ARG A 357 14.49 -22.29 -32.98
CA ARG A 357 14.82 -23.27 -31.91
C ARG A 357 16.00 -22.79 -31.03
N GLY A 358 16.38 -23.28 -29.85
CA GLY A 358 16.18 -24.45 -28.96
C GLY A 358 17.41 -24.45 -28.00
N ARG A 359 17.38 -24.92 -26.74
CA ARG A 359 17.82 -26.27 -26.30
C ARG A 359 18.06 -26.24 -24.76
N VAL A 360 17.77 -27.35 -24.08
CA VAL A 360 17.85 -27.60 -22.62
C VAL A 360 19.19 -28.22 -22.22
N ARG A 361 19.67 -27.98 -20.98
CA ARG A 361 20.59 -28.88 -20.25
C ARG A 361 20.31 -28.93 -18.74
N ASP A 362 20.45 -30.13 -18.21
CA ASP A 362 20.19 -30.66 -16.87
C ASP A 362 21.51 -30.78 -16.07
N HIS A 363 21.50 -30.64 -14.74
CA HIS A 363 22.58 -31.12 -13.85
C HIS A 363 22.12 -31.41 -12.40
N ARG A 364 22.65 -32.54 -11.90
CA ARG A 364 22.44 -33.22 -10.60
C ARG A 364 23.28 -32.62 -9.45
N LEU A 365 22.86 -32.91 -8.21
CA LEU A 365 23.47 -32.52 -6.92
C LEU A 365 24.48 -33.54 -6.35
N PRO A 366 25.41 -33.13 -5.46
CA PRO A 366 26.04 -34.02 -4.46
C PRO A 366 26.08 -33.38 -3.02
N PRO A 367 26.67 -33.99 -1.95
CA PRO A 367 25.94 -34.35 -0.72
C PRO A 367 26.38 -33.62 0.59
N ARG A 368 25.68 -34.01 1.67
CA ARG A 368 25.68 -33.53 3.07
C ARG A 368 27.04 -33.33 3.76
N TRP A 369 27.11 -32.30 4.60
CA TRP A 369 28.10 -32.12 5.67
C TRP A 369 27.40 -32.24 7.04
N SER A 370 27.84 -33.19 7.87
CA SER A 370 27.56 -33.25 9.30
C SER A 370 28.84 -33.64 10.01
N GLU A 371 29.61 -32.66 10.43
CA GLU A 371 30.64 -32.75 11.49
C GLU A 371 31.41 -31.42 11.50
N GLY A 372 31.27 -30.65 12.59
CA GLY A 372 32.03 -29.41 12.75
C GLY A 372 31.40 -28.39 13.67
N LEU A 373 30.96 -28.77 14.88
CA LEU A 373 30.49 -27.82 15.89
C LEU A 373 30.68 -28.38 17.32
N HIS A 374 31.91 -28.75 17.68
CA HIS A 374 32.26 -29.05 19.08
C HIS A 374 33.50 -28.31 19.61
N GLY A 375 34.05 -27.33 18.87
CA GLY A 375 35.27 -26.61 19.25
C GLY A 375 35.10 -25.22 19.90
N LEU A 376 33.90 -24.64 19.93
CA LEU A 376 33.73 -23.21 20.27
C LEU A 376 33.29 -22.92 21.72
N LYS A 377 32.88 -23.92 22.49
CA LYS A 377 32.43 -23.73 23.89
C LYS A 377 33.53 -23.28 24.88
N PRO A 378 34.80 -23.75 24.81
CA PRO A 378 35.80 -23.37 25.80
C PRO A 378 36.33 -21.93 25.67
N VAL A 379 36.23 -21.32 24.49
CA VAL A 379 36.77 -19.97 24.23
C VAL A 379 35.83 -18.86 24.74
N LEU A 380 34.51 -19.09 24.69
CA LEU A 380 33.51 -18.14 25.18
C LEU A 380 33.38 -18.13 26.70
N LEU A 381 33.60 -19.28 27.37
CA LEU A 381 33.54 -19.41 28.83
C LEU A 381 34.78 -18.81 29.54
N ALA A 382 35.93 -18.74 28.88
CA ALA A 382 37.16 -18.19 29.46
C ALA A 382 37.24 -16.65 29.43
N MET A 383 36.31 -15.96 28.76
CA MET A 383 36.31 -14.50 28.58
C MET A 383 35.52 -13.72 29.65
N GLY A 384 35.31 -14.32 30.82
CA GLY A 384 34.18 -13.99 31.70
C GLY A 384 34.39 -13.02 32.86
N HIS A 385 35.58 -12.57 33.24
CA HIS A 385 35.72 -11.89 34.56
C HIS A 385 36.41 -10.51 34.57
N ASP A 386 37.05 -10.07 33.49
CA ASP A 386 37.70 -8.77 33.47
C ASP A 386 36.79 -7.69 32.87
N LEU A 387 36.51 -6.65 33.67
CA LEU A 387 35.74 -5.47 33.25
C LEU A 387 36.45 -4.69 32.13
N GLY A 388 37.79 -4.68 32.14
CA GLY A 388 38.60 -4.07 31.07
C GLY A 388 38.40 -4.77 29.73
N PHE A 389 38.45 -6.11 29.71
CA PHE A 389 38.16 -6.88 28.52
C PHE A 389 36.73 -6.67 27.99
N ARG A 390 35.71 -6.69 28.87
CA ARG A 390 34.30 -6.51 28.47
C ARG A 390 34.03 -5.12 27.88
N THR A 391 34.62 -4.08 28.44
CA THR A 391 34.51 -2.71 27.91
C THR A 391 35.23 -2.55 26.57
N ALA A 392 36.42 -3.14 26.41
CA ALA A 392 37.12 -3.18 25.14
C ALA A 392 36.33 -3.95 24.06
N LEU A 393 35.70 -5.07 24.43
CA LEU A 393 34.85 -5.86 23.54
C LEU A 393 33.60 -5.09 23.11
N ALA A 394 32.93 -4.41 24.04
CA ALA A 394 31.79 -3.53 23.73
C ALA A 394 32.18 -2.41 22.77
N ALA A 395 33.34 -1.78 22.97
CA ALA A 395 33.87 -0.75 22.08
C ALA A 395 34.16 -1.30 20.67
N GLY A 396 34.83 -2.45 20.58
CA GLY A 396 35.13 -3.11 19.30
C GLY A 396 33.88 -3.49 18.52
N LEU A 397 32.90 -4.10 19.17
CA LEU A 397 31.63 -4.48 18.55
C LEU A 397 30.74 -3.26 18.25
N GLY A 398 30.81 -2.21 19.07
CA GLY A 398 30.20 -0.92 18.78
C GLY A 398 30.73 -0.29 17.48
N LEU A 399 32.03 -0.37 17.22
CA LEU A 399 32.63 0.06 15.96
C LEU A 399 32.17 -0.79 14.77
N VAL A 400 32.01 -2.11 14.95
CA VAL A 400 31.45 -2.99 13.92
C VAL A 400 30.00 -2.64 13.59
N ALA A 401 29.17 -2.37 14.61
CA ALA A 401 27.80 -1.91 14.42
C ALA A 401 27.75 -0.55 13.68
N ALA A 402 28.63 0.39 14.06
CA ALA A 402 28.75 1.68 13.39
C ALA A 402 29.19 1.56 11.91
N ALA A 403 30.09 0.61 11.61
CA ALA A 403 30.47 0.30 10.23
C ALA A 403 29.30 -0.25 9.41
N GLY A 404 28.38 -1.01 10.04
CA GLY A 404 27.13 -1.47 9.42
C GLY A 404 26.30 -0.32 8.83
N ASN A 405 26.12 0.78 9.57
CA ASN A 405 25.42 1.97 9.07
C ASN A 405 26.11 2.57 7.84
N LEU A 406 27.43 2.72 7.89
CA LEU A 406 28.23 3.24 6.77
C LEU A 406 28.15 2.35 5.53
N ILE A 407 28.20 1.03 5.71
CA ILE A 407 28.08 0.05 4.62
C ILE A 407 26.69 0.13 3.99
N GLY A 408 25.63 0.24 4.80
CA GLY A 408 24.26 0.44 4.32
C GLY A 408 24.13 1.70 3.47
N GLY A 409 24.66 2.83 3.95
CA GLY A 409 24.67 4.09 3.19
C GLY A 409 25.55 4.03 1.94
N TYR A 410 26.69 3.34 2.00
CA TYR A 410 27.59 3.14 0.85
C TYR A 410 26.90 2.39 -0.28
N PHE A 411 26.14 1.33 0.03
CA PHE A 411 25.42 0.54 -0.96
C PHE A 411 24.40 1.38 -1.73
N VAL A 412 23.67 2.26 -1.05
CA VAL A 412 22.72 3.19 -1.71
C VAL A 412 23.40 4.08 -2.75
N VAL A 413 24.65 4.48 -2.49
CA VAL A 413 25.36 5.49 -3.29
C VAL A 413 26.11 4.90 -4.50
N HIS A 414 26.57 3.64 -4.42
CA HIS A 414 27.51 3.03 -5.37
C HIS A 414 27.00 1.79 -6.12
N LYS A 415 25.84 1.20 -5.76
CA LYS A 415 25.36 -0.03 -6.42
C LYS A 415 23.84 -0.17 -6.36
N ASP A 416 23.21 -0.70 -7.41
CA ASP A 416 21.81 -1.14 -7.37
C ASP A 416 21.71 -2.44 -6.54
N TRP A 417 21.79 -2.34 -5.22
CA TRP A 417 21.54 -3.49 -4.36
C TRP A 417 20.05 -3.88 -4.46
N PRO A 418 19.71 -5.15 -4.66
CA PRO A 418 18.31 -5.57 -4.74
C PRO A 418 17.63 -5.31 -3.40
N ARG A 419 16.68 -4.37 -3.37
CA ARG A 419 15.88 -3.97 -2.18
C ARG A 419 15.32 -5.18 -1.41
N LYS A 420 15.01 -6.27 -2.11
CA LYS A 420 14.57 -7.56 -1.55
C LYS A 420 15.49 -8.11 -0.46
N PHE A 421 16.81 -7.97 -0.62
CA PHE A 421 17.76 -8.48 0.36
C PHE A 421 17.75 -7.67 1.67
N LEU A 422 17.54 -6.36 1.56
CA LEU A 422 17.42 -5.48 2.72
C LEU A 422 16.17 -5.80 3.54
N GLN A 423 15.05 -6.05 2.84
CA GLN A 423 13.79 -6.44 3.47
C GLN A 423 13.91 -7.80 4.19
N TYR A 424 14.73 -8.74 3.68
CA TYR A 424 15.01 -10.00 4.39
C TYR A 424 15.83 -9.79 5.66
N PHE A 425 16.85 -8.92 5.61
CA PHE A 425 17.62 -8.53 6.80
C PHE A 425 16.73 -7.84 7.84
N LEU A 426 15.83 -6.96 7.37
CA LEU A 426 14.87 -6.26 8.22
C LEU A 426 13.89 -7.23 8.89
N ALA A 427 13.31 -8.18 8.15
CA ALA A 427 12.38 -9.17 8.68
C ALA A 427 13.03 -10.09 9.71
N LEU A 428 14.22 -10.60 9.41
CA LEU A 428 15.01 -11.41 10.35
C LEU A 428 15.38 -10.59 11.61
N GLY A 429 15.83 -9.35 11.43
CA GLY A 429 16.19 -8.42 12.49
C GLY A 429 15.00 -8.06 13.40
N ALA A 430 13.83 -7.77 12.83
CA ALA A 430 12.62 -7.44 13.58
C ALA A 430 12.21 -8.56 14.54
N GLY A 431 12.16 -9.80 14.03
CA GLY A 431 11.85 -10.97 14.86
C GLY A 431 12.89 -11.24 15.93
N TYR A 432 14.17 -11.13 15.58
CA TYR A 432 15.26 -11.33 16.53
C TYR A 432 15.28 -10.25 17.62
N MET A 433 15.13 -8.96 17.29
CA MET A 433 15.09 -7.86 18.25
C MET A 433 13.90 -7.97 19.21
N LEU A 434 12.72 -8.29 18.69
CA LEU A 434 11.54 -8.51 19.51
C LEU A 434 11.77 -9.65 20.51
N ALA A 435 12.36 -10.76 20.03
CA ALA A 435 12.72 -11.88 20.88
C ALA A 435 13.76 -11.47 21.94
N VAL A 436 14.81 -10.73 21.58
CA VAL A 436 15.85 -10.26 22.51
C VAL A 436 15.26 -9.35 23.59
N ALA A 437 14.37 -8.42 23.21
CA ALA A 437 13.71 -7.53 24.16
C ALA A 437 12.92 -8.32 25.23
N PHE A 438 12.05 -9.24 24.80
CA PHE A 438 11.18 -10.00 25.71
C PHE A 438 11.87 -11.12 26.47
N VAL A 439 12.84 -11.80 25.85
CA VAL A 439 13.41 -13.05 26.37
C VAL A 439 14.70 -12.82 27.17
N GLU A 440 15.42 -11.75 26.88
CA GLU A 440 16.74 -11.48 27.47
C GLU A 440 16.77 -10.11 28.19
N VAL A 441 16.53 -9.00 27.47
CA VAL A 441 16.77 -7.64 28.00
C VAL A 441 15.81 -7.27 29.13
N ILE A 442 14.49 -7.41 28.93
CA ILE A 442 13.50 -7.06 29.95
C ILE A 442 13.62 -7.97 31.18
N PRO A 443 13.70 -9.31 31.05
CA PRO A 443 13.89 -10.18 32.21
C PRO A 443 15.18 -9.90 32.97
N GLU A 444 16.31 -9.67 32.30
CA GLU A 444 17.57 -9.35 32.98
C GLU A 444 17.51 -8.00 33.67
N SER A 445 16.84 -7.01 33.07
CA SER A 445 16.64 -5.70 33.70
C SER A 445 15.85 -5.80 35.00
N VAL A 446 14.81 -6.64 35.05
CA VAL A 446 14.03 -6.92 36.26
C VAL A 446 14.88 -7.64 37.31
N ARG A 447 15.78 -8.56 36.91
CA ARG A 447 16.72 -9.20 37.84
C ARG A 447 17.70 -8.22 38.48
N LEU A 448 18.16 -7.22 37.72
CA LEU A 448 19.13 -6.24 38.20
C LEU A 448 18.51 -5.14 39.07
N SER A 449 17.30 -4.67 38.75
CA SER A 449 16.73 -3.46 39.36
C SER A 449 15.33 -3.67 39.98
N GLY A 450 14.87 -4.92 40.06
CA GLY A 450 13.54 -5.28 40.55
C GLY A 450 12.41 -4.75 39.64
N GLU A 451 11.21 -4.64 40.20
CA GLU A 451 10.02 -4.17 39.46
C GLU A 451 10.16 -2.75 38.90
N SER A 452 11.00 -1.92 39.53
CA SER A 452 11.29 -0.57 39.04
C SER A 452 11.87 -0.55 37.63
N ALA A 453 12.49 -1.65 37.18
CA ALA A 453 12.99 -1.81 35.81
C ALA A 453 11.88 -1.66 34.76
N LEU A 454 10.66 -2.14 35.04
CA LEU A 454 9.54 -2.05 34.09
C LEU A 454 9.13 -0.60 33.84
N LEU A 455 9.24 0.27 34.85
CA LEU A 455 9.02 1.70 34.68
C LEU A 455 10.07 2.31 33.75
N TYR A 456 11.33 1.93 33.87
CA TYR A 456 12.39 2.41 32.97
C TYR A 456 12.26 1.86 31.54
N VAL A 457 11.77 0.62 31.37
CA VAL A 457 11.36 0.09 30.06
C VAL A 457 10.25 0.95 29.46
N LEU A 458 9.23 1.29 30.25
CA LEU A 458 8.13 2.14 29.80
C LEU A 458 8.60 3.56 29.44
N ILE A 459 9.49 4.14 30.24
CA ILE A 459 10.13 5.42 29.96
C ILE A 459 10.90 5.34 28.65
N GLY A 460 11.71 4.30 28.44
CA GLY A 460 12.45 4.10 27.19
C GLY A 460 11.53 3.98 25.96
N TYR A 461 10.45 3.22 26.09
CA TYR A 461 9.44 3.06 25.03
C TYR A 461 8.79 4.42 24.67
N PHE A 462 8.30 5.15 25.67
CA PHE A 462 7.63 6.43 25.44
C PHE A 462 8.59 7.56 25.11
N LEU A 463 9.87 7.46 25.46
CA LEU A 463 10.89 8.43 25.07
C LEU A 463 10.96 8.48 23.53
N VAL A 464 11.13 7.33 22.89
CA VAL A 464 11.18 7.24 21.42
C VAL A 464 9.85 7.65 20.83
N HIS A 465 8.73 7.15 21.37
CA HIS A 465 7.40 7.55 20.93
C HIS A 465 7.17 9.06 20.96
N LEU A 466 7.56 9.72 22.06
CA LEU A 466 7.44 11.15 22.23
C LEU A 466 8.31 11.86 21.19
N PHE A 467 9.58 11.48 21.03
CA PHE A 467 10.47 12.10 20.06
C PHE A 467 9.97 11.94 18.63
N GLU A 468 9.53 10.74 18.25
CA GLU A 468 8.94 10.50 16.94
C GLU A 468 7.68 11.32 16.75
N HIS A 469 6.66 11.19 17.59
CA HIS A 469 5.38 11.85 17.33
C HIS A 469 5.35 13.35 17.60
N THR A 470 6.23 13.91 18.45
CA THR A 470 6.24 15.35 18.76
C THR A 470 7.28 16.15 17.98
N LEU A 471 8.43 15.55 17.63
CA LEU A 471 9.50 16.23 16.90
C LEU A 471 9.63 15.74 15.44
N ALA A 472 8.99 14.62 15.08
CA ALA A 472 8.99 14.05 13.74
C ALA A 472 7.60 13.66 13.25
N PRO A 473 6.80 14.60 12.67
CA PRO A 473 5.55 14.23 12.03
C PRO A 473 5.81 13.17 10.93
N HIS A 474 5.46 11.92 11.26
CA HIS A 474 5.42 10.67 10.51
C HIS A 474 6.51 10.42 9.45
N PHE A 475 7.36 9.40 9.70
CA PHE A 475 8.04 8.66 8.63
C PHE A 475 7.64 7.19 8.67
N HIS A 476 7.45 6.68 7.47
CA HIS A 476 6.88 5.38 7.20
C HIS A 476 7.80 4.74 6.16
N PHE A 477 8.53 3.73 6.62
CA PHE A 477 9.46 2.93 5.83
C PHE A 477 8.69 2.39 4.59
N GLY A 478 9.28 2.38 3.39
CA GLY A 478 8.62 1.77 2.22
C GLY A 478 7.40 2.48 1.60
N GLU A 479 7.05 3.72 1.99
CA GLU A 479 6.23 4.53 1.08
C GLU A 479 7.03 4.78 -0.20
N GLU A 480 6.43 4.45 -1.35
CA GLU A 480 6.79 5.14 -2.58
C GLU A 480 6.75 6.63 -2.23
N THR A 481 7.84 7.32 -2.48
CA THR A 481 7.95 8.77 -2.34
C THR A 481 6.79 9.41 -3.09
N HIS A 482 5.68 9.67 -2.41
CA HIS A 482 4.67 10.60 -2.89
C HIS A 482 5.37 11.96 -2.87
N CYS A 483 5.61 12.50 -4.06
CA CYS A 483 6.43 13.69 -4.25
C CYS A 483 5.85 14.98 -3.65
N GLU A 484 4.77 14.94 -2.86
CA GLU A 484 4.02 16.15 -2.50
C GLU A 484 3.69 16.21 -1.00
N GLU A 485 4.24 17.26 -0.39
CA GLU A 485 3.82 17.92 0.86
C GLU A 485 4.07 17.25 2.23
N VAL A 486 5.35 17.05 2.56
CA VAL A 486 5.89 17.51 3.85
C VAL A 486 7.10 18.37 3.54
N SER A 487 7.25 19.53 4.17
CA SER A 487 8.43 20.41 4.00
C SER A 487 9.71 19.57 3.96
N ARG A 488 10.34 19.49 2.78
CA ARG A 488 11.50 18.61 2.51
C ARG A 488 12.65 18.84 3.50
N TYR A 489 12.65 19.98 4.18
CA TYR A 489 13.62 20.33 5.21
C TYR A 489 13.26 19.78 6.60
N HIS A 490 11.99 19.82 7.00
CA HIS A 490 11.56 19.37 8.33
C HIS A 490 11.51 17.83 8.42
N ALA A 491 10.99 17.14 7.40
CA ALA A 491 10.93 15.66 7.38
C ALA A 491 12.33 15.00 7.41
N ARG A 492 13.30 15.54 6.64
CA ARG A 492 14.68 15.04 6.66
C ARG A 492 15.33 15.21 8.04
N THR A 493 15.17 16.41 8.60
CA THR A 493 15.81 16.76 9.87
C THR A 493 15.20 15.95 11.01
N SER A 494 13.89 15.72 10.98
CA SER A 494 13.20 14.93 11.99
C SER A 494 13.56 13.45 11.93
N VAL A 495 13.60 12.83 10.74
CA VAL A 495 14.06 11.45 10.55
C VAL A 495 15.50 11.28 11.03
N LEU A 496 16.38 12.21 10.67
CA LEU A 496 17.78 12.14 11.09
C LEU A 496 17.92 12.27 12.62
N VAL A 497 17.15 13.14 13.26
CA VAL A 497 17.15 13.31 14.72
C VAL A 497 16.62 12.05 15.42
N GLY A 498 15.47 11.53 15.00
CA GLY A 498 14.87 10.32 15.57
C GLY A 498 15.81 9.11 15.45
N MET A 499 16.34 8.84 14.25
CA MET A 499 17.29 7.75 14.01
C MET A 499 18.61 7.92 14.75
N THR A 500 19.08 9.16 14.94
CA THR A 500 20.29 9.44 15.73
C THR A 500 20.07 9.09 17.21
N ILE A 501 18.92 9.45 17.78
CA ILE A 501 18.56 9.12 19.17
C ILE A 501 18.41 7.60 19.32
N HIS A 502 17.70 6.95 18.40
CA HIS A 502 17.56 5.50 18.36
C HIS A 502 18.93 4.80 18.33
N THR A 503 19.76 5.13 17.34
CA THR A 503 21.09 4.54 17.19
C THR A 503 22.01 4.81 18.38
N PHE A 504 21.86 5.94 19.06
CA PHE A 504 22.57 6.21 20.30
C PHE A 504 22.19 5.18 21.39
N PHE A 505 20.90 4.88 21.55
CA PHE A 505 20.44 3.89 22.52
C PHE A 505 20.80 2.45 22.14
N ASP A 506 21.00 2.13 20.87
CA ASP A 506 21.61 0.85 20.47
C ASP A 506 23.05 0.71 21.00
N GLY A 507 23.81 1.81 20.97
CA GLY A 507 25.13 1.86 21.60
C GLY A 507 25.08 1.66 23.11
N VAL A 508 24.09 2.28 23.76
CA VAL A 508 23.81 2.07 25.19
C VAL A 508 23.48 0.60 25.47
N ALA A 509 22.64 -0.03 24.64
CA ALA A 509 22.23 -1.42 24.78
C ALA A 509 23.44 -2.38 24.68
N ILE A 510 24.30 -2.19 23.68
CA ILE A 510 25.51 -3.01 23.49
C ILE A 510 26.41 -2.92 24.73
N ALA A 511 26.75 -1.69 25.16
CA ALA A 511 27.62 -1.49 26.32
C ALA A 511 26.99 -2.02 27.61
N ALA A 512 25.72 -1.71 27.87
CA ALA A 512 25.00 -2.20 29.05
C ALA A 512 24.95 -3.73 29.07
N GLY A 513 24.69 -4.38 27.93
CA GLY A 513 24.67 -5.84 27.80
C GLY A 513 26.00 -6.47 28.19
N PHE A 514 27.12 -5.98 27.67
CA PHE A 514 28.46 -6.52 27.99
C PHE A 514 28.90 -6.27 29.43
N LEU A 515 28.36 -5.23 30.07
CA LEU A 515 28.65 -4.90 31.46
C LEU A 515 27.90 -5.80 32.46
N VAL A 516 26.86 -6.54 32.03
CA VAL A 516 26.14 -7.50 32.88
C VAL A 516 26.66 -8.94 32.65
N PRO A 517 26.16 -9.75 31.69
CA PRO A 517 26.91 -10.89 31.16
C PRO A 517 27.36 -10.67 29.71
N ALA A 518 28.58 -11.11 29.36
CA ALA A 518 29.11 -11.01 28.00
C ALA A 518 28.20 -11.68 26.95
N TRP A 519 27.49 -12.74 27.33
CA TRP A 519 26.46 -13.38 26.51
C TRP A 519 25.35 -12.41 26.10
N LEU A 520 24.78 -11.67 27.06
CA LEU A 520 23.73 -10.69 26.80
C LEU A 520 24.24 -9.60 25.85
N GLY A 521 25.47 -9.13 26.07
CA GLY A 521 26.14 -8.19 25.17
C GLY A 521 26.24 -8.72 23.73
N ALA A 522 26.62 -9.99 23.55
CA ALA A 522 26.73 -10.61 22.23
C ALA A 522 25.35 -10.76 21.55
N VAL A 523 24.33 -11.16 22.31
CA VAL A 523 22.95 -11.29 21.86
C VAL A 523 22.41 -9.93 21.38
N ILE A 524 22.57 -8.89 22.21
CA ILE A 524 22.13 -7.53 21.91
C ILE A 524 22.91 -6.98 20.70
N PHE A 525 24.23 -7.18 20.65
CA PHE A 525 25.03 -6.77 19.51
C PHE A 525 24.52 -7.37 18.21
N PHE A 526 24.19 -8.67 18.18
CA PHE A 526 23.64 -9.28 16.97
C PHE A 526 22.27 -8.70 16.61
N ALA A 527 21.43 -8.39 17.60
CA ALA A 527 20.14 -7.73 17.39
C ALA A 527 20.30 -6.37 16.74
N VAL A 528 21.22 -5.58 17.27
CA VAL A 528 21.57 -4.26 16.75
C VAL A 528 22.13 -4.40 15.33
N PHE A 529 23.15 -5.25 15.15
CA PHE A 529 23.85 -5.39 13.88
C PHE A 529 22.92 -5.80 12.72
N LEU A 530 21.96 -6.70 12.95
CA LEU A 530 21.02 -7.15 11.93
C LEU A 530 20.20 -6.02 11.31
N HIS A 531 19.95 -4.92 12.03
CA HIS A 531 19.16 -3.80 11.54
C HIS A 531 19.98 -2.53 11.22
N LYS A 532 21.29 -2.48 11.51
CA LYS A 532 22.17 -1.34 11.16
C LYS A 532 22.39 -1.17 9.65
N LEU A 533 22.50 -2.27 8.91
CA LEU A 533 22.59 -2.22 7.44
C LEU A 533 21.31 -1.63 6.81
N PRO A 534 20.09 -2.12 7.13
CA PRO A 534 18.82 -1.48 6.76
C PRO A 534 18.69 -0.01 7.18
N GLU A 535 19.10 0.33 8.39
CA GLU A 535 18.98 1.70 8.91
C GLU A 535 19.89 2.68 8.16
N GLY A 536 21.17 2.33 7.96
CA GLY A 536 22.11 3.12 7.18
C GLY A 536 21.66 3.31 5.72
N PHE A 537 21.07 2.27 5.13
CA PHE A 537 20.43 2.36 3.81
C PHE A 537 19.28 3.37 3.79
N THR A 538 18.47 3.40 4.84
CA THR A 538 17.25 4.22 4.92
C THR A 538 17.58 5.69 5.03
N VAL A 539 18.46 6.07 5.96
CA VAL A 539 18.87 7.46 6.12
C VAL A 539 19.55 7.99 4.86
N ALA A 540 20.41 7.20 4.22
CA ALA A 540 21.05 7.58 2.96
C ALA A 540 20.01 7.76 1.83
N SER A 541 19.01 6.88 1.75
CA SER A 541 17.92 6.97 0.76
C SER A 541 17.06 8.21 0.96
N VAL A 542 16.69 8.54 2.21
CA VAL A 542 15.91 9.74 2.54
C VAL A 542 16.69 11.01 2.17
N VAL A 543 18.00 11.05 2.45
CA VAL A 543 18.84 12.19 2.10
C VAL A 543 18.92 12.38 0.58
N LEU A 544 19.11 11.31 -0.19
CA LEU A 544 19.09 11.38 -1.66
C LEU A 544 17.71 11.79 -2.22
N ALA A 545 16.63 11.24 -1.67
CA ALA A 545 15.26 11.57 -2.07
C ALA A 545 14.91 13.03 -1.77
N SER A 546 15.52 13.64 -0.76
CA SER A 546 15.39 15.08 -0.45
C SER A 546 16.14 16.00 -1.43
N GLY A 547 16.80 15.45 -2.44
CA GLY A 547 17.55 16.20 -3.46
C GLY A 547 19.00 16.52 -3.08
N GLN A 548 19.54 15.92 -2.02
CA GLN A 548 20.94 16.13 -1.63
C GLN A 548 21.90 15.18 -2.36
N GLY A 549 23.16 15.61 -2.45
CA GLY A 549 24.21 14.84 -3.10
C GLY A 549 24.64 13.60 -2.31
N LYS A 550 25.27 12.66 -3.04
CA LYS A 550 25.86 11.41 -2.53
C LYS A 550 26.71 11.57 -1.27
N ARG A 551 27.48 12.65 -1.18
CA ARG A 551 28.32 12.97 0.00
C ARG A 551 27.48 13.12 1.27
N ASN A 552 26.35 13.83 1.20
CA ASN A 552 25.52 14.07 2.38
C ASN A 552 24.81 12.80 2.84
N ALA A 553 24.47 11.89 1.93
CA ALA A 553 23.88 10.59 2.26
C ALA A 553 24.86 9.73 3.07
N ILE A 554 26.15 9.70 2.67
CA ILE A 554 27.20 9.02 3.44
C ILE A 554 27.44 9.71 4.78
N LEU A 555 27.47 11.04 4.82
CA LEU A 555 27.65 11.78 6.08
C LEU A 555 26.51 11.52 7.08
N ALA A 556 25.27 11.41 6.60
CA ALA A 556 24.13 11.10 7.46
C ALA A 556 24.20 9.67 8.01
N ALA A 557 24.55 8.68 7.18
CA ALA A 557 24.81 7.31 7.66
C ALA A 557 26.00 7.25 8.65
N GLY A 558 27.03 8.09 8.43
CA GLY A 558 28.16 8.24 9.34
C GLY A 558 27.77 8.88 10.67
N LEU A 559 26.86 9.85 10.68
CA LEU A 559 26.33 10.47 11.91
C LEU A 559 25.67 9.43 12.82
N LEU A 560 24.87 8.53 12.23
CA LEU A 560 24.30 7.39 12.98
C LEU A 560 25.41 6.52 13.57
N GLY A 561 26.43 6.14 12.78
CA GLY A 561 27.57 5.37 13.28
C GLY A 561 28.28 6.05 14.47
N VAL A 562 28.47 7.37 14.42
CA VAL A 562 29.03 8.16 15.53
C VAL A 562 28.12 8.11 16.76
N ALA A 563 26.80 8.18 16.57
CA ALA A 563 25.83 8.06 17.67
C ALA A 563 25.93 6.70 18.39
N THR A 564 26.08 5.59 17.65
CA THR A 564 26.30 4.26 18.27
C THR A 564 27.53 4.28 19.16
N VAL A 565 28.65 4.78 18.63
CA VAL A 565 29.92 4.82 19.37
C VAL A 565 29.80 5.73 20.60
N ALA A 566 29.13 6.88 20.47
CA ALA A 566 28.88 7.78 21.59
C ALA A 566 28.07 7.11 22.71
N GLY A 567 27.03 6.35 22.36
CA GLY A 567 26.25 5.56 23.32
C GLY A 567 27.08 4.51 24.05
N VAL A 568 27.94 3.80 23.32
CA VAL A 568 28.86 2.80 23.90
C VAL A 568 29.85 3.46 24.86
N VAL A 569 30.49 4.55 24.44
CA VAL A 569 31.51 5.27 25.25
C VAL A 569 30.89 5.86 26.51
N LEU A 570 29.72 6.52 26.39
CA LEU A 570 29.04 7.12 27.52
C LEU A 570 28.64 6.07 28.56
N THR A 571 28.05 4.97 28.11
CA THR A 571 27.59 3.89 28.99
C THR A 571 28.77 3.17 29.65
N SER A 572 29.86 2.97 28.91
CA SER A 572 31.09 2.38 29.44
C SER A 572 31.76 3.27 30.50
N SER A 573 31.64 4.59 30.33
CA SER A 573 32.16 5.59 31.29
C SER A 573 31.24 5.76 32.51
N LEU A 574 29.96 5.46 32.36
CA LEU A 574 28.92 5.55 33.40
C LEU A 574 28.43 4.17 33.86
N ALA A 575 29.35 3.20 34.02
CA ALA A 575 29.01 1.83 34.43
C ALA A 575 28.19 1.76 35.74
N GLY A 576 28.27 2.76 36.62
CA GLY A 576 27.43 2.85 37.83
C GLY A 576 25.92 3.07 37.58
N GLN A 577 25.51 3.42 36.36
CA GLN A 577 24.12 3.70 35.98
C GLN A 577 23.44 2.54 35.22
N LEU A 578 24.05 1.35 35.23
CA LEU A 578 23.54 0.16 34.52
C LEU A 578 22.09 -0.20 34.88
N LYS A 579 21.71 0.01 36.13
CA LYS A 579 20.34 -0.19 36.64
C LYS A 579 19.27 0.60 35.88
N TYR A 580 19.64 1.66 35.18
CA TYR A 580 18.73 2.46 34.36
C TYR A 580 18.99 2.29 32.87
N ALA A 581 20.26 2.16 32.47
CA ALA A 581 20.66 2.08 31.07
C ALA A 581 20.10 0.83 30.36
N LEU A 582 20.18 -0.34 30.98
CA LEU A 582 19.68 -1.59 30.39
C LEU A 582 18.15 -1.60 30.20
N PRO A 583 17.32 -1.35 31.22
CA PRO A 583 15.87 -1.33 31.03
C PRO A 583 15.40 -0.25 30.06
N LEU A 584 16.01 0.94 30.10
CA LEU A 584 15.67 2.01 29.18
C LEU A 584 15.98 1.61 27.73
N SER A 585 17.14 0.98 27.48
CA SER A 585 17.46 0.43 26.16
C SER A 585 16.53 -0.71 25.73
N GLY A 586 16.03 -1.51 26.67
CA GLY A 586 15.01 -2.54 26.40
C GLY A 586 13.67 -1.95 25.94
N GLY A 587 13.26 -0.83 26.54
CA GLY A 587 12.11 -0.04 26.10
C GLY A 587 12.24 0.50 24.68
N VAL A 588 13.41 1.10 24.38
CA VAL A 588 13.74 1.59 23.03
C VAL A 588 13.74 0.46 22.01
N THR A 589 14.40 -0.66 22.33
CA THR A 589 14.48 -1.85 21.46
C THR A 589 13.08 -2.40 21.16
N LEU A 590 12.22 -2.48 22.19
CA LEU A 590 10.84 -2.95 22.05
C LEU A 590 10.02 -2.02 21.16
N TYR A 591 10.14 -0.70 21.37
CA TYR A 591 9.46 0.29 20.55
C TYR A 591 9.84 0.10 19.07
N VAL A 592 11.14 0.20 18.76
CA VAL A 592 11.65 0.12 17.38
C VAL A 592 11.27 -1.19 16.70
N ALA A 593 11.40 -2.32 17.40
CA ALA A 593 11.00 -3.61 16.85
C ALA A 593 9.49 -3.67 16.52
N ALA A 594 8.64 -3.12 17.39
CA ALA A 594 7.19 -3.23 17.28
C ALA A 594 6.54 -2.15 16.39
N THR A 595 7.06 -0.93 16.37
CA THR A 595 6.46 0.21 15.66
C THR A 595 7.17 0.56 14.36
N ASP A 596 8.45 0.20 14.21
CA ASP A 596 9.23 0.61 13.05
C ASP A 596 9.51 -0.59 12.14
N LEU A 597 10.15 -1.63 12.68
CA LEU A 597 10.61 -2.77 11.87
C LEU A 597 9.45 -3.71 11.50
N LEU A 598 8.62 -4.11 12.47
CA LEU A 598 7.55 -5.08 12.22
C LEU A 598 6.44 -4.54 11.29
N PRO A 599 5.96 -3.28 11.44
CA PRO A 599 4.99 -2.72 10.51
C PRO A 599 5.55 -2.61 9.10
N GLU A 600 6.85 -2.31 8.93
CA GLU A 600 7.48 -2.28 7.62
C GLU A 600 7.49 -3.64 6.94
N VAL A 601 7.84 -4.69 7.70
CA VAL A 601 7.78 -6.06 7.19
C VAL A 601 6.36 -6.44 6.75
N ASN A 602 5.34 -5.89 7.41
CA ASN A 602 3.94 -6.13 7.10
C ASN A 602 3.40 -5.35 5.88
N ARG A 603 4.13 -4.35 5.35
CA ARG A 603 3.70 -3.57 4.18
C ARG A 603 3.74 -4.34 2.86
N GLU A 604 4.66 -5.29 2.73
CA GLU A 604 4.72 -6.23 1.61
C GLU A 604 4.34 -7.64 2.09
N PRO A 605 3.05 -7.91 2.39
CA PRO A 605 2.64 -9.15 3.03
C PRO A 605 2.95 -10.35 2.13
N HIS A 606 4.04 -11.03 2.45
CA HIS A 606 4.45 -12.29 1.85
C HIS A 606 4.66 -13.29 2.98
N TRP A 607 4.15 -14.51 2.83
CA TRP A 607 4.34 -15.59 3.82
C TRP A 607 5.83 -15.85 4.14
N ARG A 608 6.73 -15.61 3.17
CA ARG A 608 8.19 -15.69 3.37
C ARG A 608 8.71 -14.66 4.37
N MET A 609 8.13 -13.46 4.40
CA MET A 609 8.52 -12.40 5.34
C MET A 609 8.09 -12.76 6.76
N ALA A 610 6.85 -13.25 6.91
CA ALA A 610 6.38 -13.77 8.20
C ALA A 610 7.28 -14.91 8.70
N LEU A 611 7.63 -15.87 7.84
CA LEU A 611 8.57 -16.94 8.20
C LEU A 611 9.95 -16.42 8.59
N LEU A 612 10.46 -15.36 7.96
CA LEU A 612 11.74 -14.76 8.33
C LEU A 612 11.68 -14.05 9.69
N VAL A 613 10.56 -13.40 10.03
CA VAL A 613 10.33 -12.87 11.39
C VAL A 613 10.37 -14.01 12.41
N PHE A 614 9.63 -15.10 12.15
CA PHE A 614 9.68 -16.28 13.02
C PHE A 614 11.07 -16.92 13.06
N ALA A 615 11.79 -16.95 11.94
CA ALA A 615 13.17 -17.43 11.91
C ALA A 615 14.09 -16.56 12.78
N GLY A 616 13.86 -15.25 12.84
CA GLY A 616 14.53 -14.33 13.77
C GLY A 616 14.33 -14.75 15.22
N VAL A 617 13.07 -14.97 15.63
CA VAL A 617 12.73 -15.46 16.98
C VAL A 617 13.39 -16.81 17.28
N VAL A 618 13.24 -17.78 16.37
CA VAL A 618 13.81 -19.12 16.50
C VAL A 618 15.33 -19.07 16.57
N SER A 619 15.98 -18.18 15.82
CA SER A 619 17.44 -18.07 15.84
C SER A 619 17.98 -17.65 17.21
N LEU A 620 17.30 -16.75 17.94
CA LEU A 620 17.65 -16.44 19.33
C LEU A 620 17.52 -17.67 20.23
N LEU A 621 16.41 -18.41 20.11
CA LEU A 621 16.16 -19.61 20.91
C LEU A 621 17.21 -20.70 20.65
N ILE A 622 17.60 -20.89 19.38
CA ILE A 622 18.70 -21.79 19.00
C ILE A 622 20.01 -21.32 19.63
N MET A 623 20.32 -20.03 19.54
CA MET A 623 21.54 -19.48 20.14
C MET A 623 21.55 -19.71 21.65
N ARG A 624 20.43 -19.45 22.34
CA ARG A 624 20.29 -19.72 23.77
C ARG A 624 20.47 -21.20 24.09
N TYR A 625 19.90 -22.10 23.30
CA TYR A 625 20.10 -23.55 23.49
C TYR A 625 21.56 -23.98 23.30
N LEU A 626 22.25 -23.44 22.28
CA LEU A 626 23.63 -23.82 21.96
C LEU A 626 24.65 -23.27 22.98
N PHE A 627 24.42 -22.07 23.51
CA PHE A 627 25.42 -21.32 24.27
C PHE A 627 25.04 -21.06 25.73
N HIS A 628 23.78 -21.30 26.15
CA HIS A 628 23.31 -21.11 27.52
C HIS A 628 23.03 -22.42 28.28
N LEU A 629 23.27 -23.59 27.66
CA LEU A 629 23.41 -24.91 28.30
C LEU A 629 24.87 -25.23 28.65
#